data_AF-A0A517N5C8-F1
#
_entry.id   AF-A0A517N5C8-F1
#
_cell.length_a   1.000
_cell.length_b   1.000
_cell.length_c   1.000
_cell.angle_alpha   90.00
_cell.angle_beta   90.00
_cell.angle_gamma   90.00
#
_symmetry.space_group_name_H-M   'P 1'
#
loop_
_entity.id
_entity.type
_entity.pdbx_description
1 polymer ?
#
loop_
_entity_poly.entity_id
_entity_poly.type
_entity_poly.pdbx_seq_one_letter_code
_entity_poly.pdbx_strand_id
1 'polypeptide(L)'
;MTVDPSTDSVPSSGDAASENADKLNTVPQMRAETGFEEIEAVAPLRFSGYICLLLGILSASAMLGIGALVVPVIAIFFGAFALRPTGGGKAYGILPAKIGLVLAIGFGVCGYAMPWMKTATLGSQAKQYTRQYMEVIARDMDPLGIELGKSFNNRFSESMPLEDFYQEGSEGTQQTMDEFQQNGAHNAMRRLGPDADWQLDRPIRVYKQYGIDRAEVVWKSADTGDKVQFFMQYLIDGDDVAQWHVEVVQIYRERLVAESIL
;
A
#
# COMPACT_ATOMS: atom_id res chain seq x y z
N MET A 1 -47.12 -4.12 -34.33
CA MET A 1 -48.48 -3.55 -34.45
C MET A 1 -48.85 -3.13 -33.04
N THR A 2 -48.97 -1.87 -32.65
CA THR A 2 -49.49 -0.62 -33.26
C THR A 2 -48.89 0.53 -32.43
N VAL A 3 -48.08 1.44 -32.98
CA VAL A 3 -48.45 2.76 -33.57
C VAL A 3 -49.66 3.40 -32.88
N ASP A 4 -49.44 4.53 -32.19
CA ASP A 4 -50.30 5.70 -32.34
C ASP A 4 -49.53 7.02 -32.05
N PRO A 5 -49.52 7.96 -33.03
CA PRO A 5 -49.07 9.34 -32.92
C PRO A 5 -50.26 10.32 -32.97
N SER A 6 -50.10 11.54 -32.44
CA SER A 6 -50.73 12.81 -32.90
C SER A 6 -50.58 13.86 -31.79
N THR A 7 -49.80 14.93 -32.00
CA THR A 7 -50.19 16.24 -32.56
C THR A 7 -51.41 16.87 -31.89
N ASP A 8 -51.21 18.00 -31.24
CA ASP A 8 -52.05 19.17 -31.50
C ASP A 8 -51.29 20.47 -31.29
N SER A 9 -51.31 21.27 -32.35
CA SER A 9 -50.83 22.63 -32.47
C SER A 9 -52.04 23.53 -32.66
N VAL A 10 -52.18 24.57 -31.85
CA VAL A 10 -53.08 25.70 -32.14
C VAL A 10 -52.32 27.01 -31.90
N PRO A 11 -52.23 27.90 -32.90
CA PRO A 11 -51.72 29.26 -32.77
C PRO A 11 -52.86 30.23 -32.44
N SER A 12 -52.54 31.31 -31.72
CA SER A 12 -53.43 32.46 -31.56
C SER A 12 -52.63 33.75 -31.70
N SER A 13 -52.84 34.40 -32.83
CA SER A 13 -52.51 35.78 -33.16
C SER A 13 -53.27 36.77 -32.27
N GLY A 14 -52.64 37.90 -31.92
CA GLY A 14 -53.36 39.07 -31.39
C GLY A 14 -52.48 40.17 -30.80
N ASP A 15 -52.31 41.23 -31.59
CA ASP A 15 -52.30 42.64 -31.18
C ASP A 15 -51.01 43.30 -30.64
N ALA A 16 -50.20 43.75 -31.62
CA ALA A 16 -50.03 45.17 -31.95
C ALA A 16 -50.27 46.20 -30.82
N ALA A 17 -49.33 46.32 -29.88
CA ALA A 17 -49.19 47.51 -29.04
C ALA A 17 -47.80 47.60 -28.39
N SER A 18 -46.71 47.59 -29.16
CA SER A 18 -45.38 47.90 -28.58
C SER A 18 -44.39 48.49 -29.60
N GLU A 19 -44.87 49.15 -30.65
CA GLU A 19 -44.02 49.71 -31.71
C GLU A 19 -43.75 51.22 -31.59
N ASN A 20 -44.07 51.82 -30.43
CA ASN A 20 -43.90 53.27 -30.19
C ASN A 20 -42.97 53.64 -29.01
N ALA A 21 -42.28 52.65 -28.41
CA ALA A 21 -41.24 52.93 -27.40
C ALA A 21 -39.83 53.12 -28.01
N ASP A 22 -39.69 52.93 -29.33
CA ASP A 22 -38.39 52.76 -30.00
C ASP A 22 -37.88 54.02 -30.74
N LYS A 23 -38.44 55.21 -30.46
CA LYS A 23 -38.11 56.46 -31.20
C LYS A 23 -37.73 57.68 -30.35
N LEU A 24 -37.44 57.53 -29.05
CA LEU A 24 -37.04 58.66 -28.20
C LEU A 24 -35.67 58.51 -27.50
N ASN A 25 -34.87 57.51 -27.86
CA ASN A 25 -33.54 57.29 -27.25
C ASN A 25 -32.35 57.38 -28.23
N THR A 26 -32.53 58.02 -29.38
CA THR A 26 -31.47 58.37 -30.32
C THR A 26 -30.94 59.78 -30.06
N VAL A 27 -30.36 59.98 -28.88
CA VAL A 27 -29.41 61.07 -28.67
C VAL A 27 -28.04 60.55 -29.12
N PRO A 28 -27.37 61.16 -30.12
CA PRO A 28 -26.00 60.81 -30.47
C PRO A 28 -25.10 61.24 -29.31
N GLN A 29 -24.80 60.31 -28.40
CA GLN A 29 -23.74 60.50 -27.42
C GLN A 29 -22.43 60.50 -28.19
N MET A 30 -21.81 61.68 -28.31
CA MET A 30 -20.38 61.79 -28.60
C MET A 30 -19.63 61.11 -27.45
N ARG A 31 -19.37 59.80 -27.61
CA ARG A 31 -18.45 59.07 -26.76
C ARG A 31 -17.08 59.67 -27.02
N ALA A 32 -16.56 60.40 -26.03
CA ALA A 32 -15.16 60.72 -25.97
C ALA A 32 -14.41 59.38 -25.93
N GLU A 33 -13.80 59.00 -27.05
CA GLU A 33 -12.74 58.00 -27.09
C GLU A 33 -11.55 58.61 -26.35
N THR A 34 -11.64 58.66 -25.02
CA THR A 34 -10.46 58.83 -24.17
C THR A 34 -9.68 57.54 -24.35
N GLY A 35 -8.74 57.56 -25.30
CA GLY A 35 -7.63 56.63 -25.37
C GLY A 35 -6.80 56.73 -24.10
N PHE A 36 -7.30 56.13 -23.04
CA PHE A 36 -6.41 55.51 -22.08
C PHE A 36 -5.93 54.25 -22.80
N GLU A 37 -4.66 54.23 -23.20
CA GLU A 37 -3.97 52.96 -23.32
C GLU A 37 -4.36 52.16 -22.07
N GLU A 38 -5.11 51.06 -22.24
CA GLU A 38 -5.20 50.06 -21.18
C GLU A 38 -3.74 49.72 -20.92
N ILE A 39 -3.19 50.27 -19.83
CA ILE A 39 -1.87 49.90 -19.34
C ILE A 39 -1.98 48.39 -19.21
N GLU A 40 -1.40 47.69 -20.18
CA GLU A 40 -1.52 46.25 -20.36
C GLU A 40 -1.15 45.66 -19.01
N ALA A 41 -2.16 45.27 -18.24
CA ALA A 41 -1.97 45.01 -16.83
C ALA A 41 -1.11 43.77 -16.74
N VAL A 42 0.19 43.96 -16.57
CA VAL A 42 1.20 42.92 -16.61
C VAL A 42 0.76 41.87 -15.60
N ALA A 43 0.22 40.77 -16.10
CA ALA A 43 -0.44 39.83 -15.22
C ALA A 43 0.61 39.25 -14.26
N PRO A 44 0.29 39.17 -12.96
CA PRO A 44 1.29 38.84 -11.94
C PRO A 44 1.87 37.44 -12.18
N LEU A 45 3.19 37.38 -12.40
CA LEU A 45 3.94 36.14 -12.54
C LEU A 45 4.05 35.44 -11.18
N ARG A 46 3.44 34.26 -11.05
CA ARG A 46 3.51 33.45 -9.84
C ARG A 46 4.68 32.46 -9.93
N PHE A 47 5.86 32.89 -9.47
CA PHE A 47 7.08 32.04 -9.47
C PHE A 47 6.89 30.73 -8.68
N SER A 48 6.02 30.73 -7.67
CA SER A 48 5.66 29.54 -6.88
C SER A 48 5.10 28.39 -7.72
N GLY A 49 4.44 28.67 -8.85
CA GLY A 49 3.94 27.63 -9.75
C GLY A 49 5.04 26.86 -10.49
N TYR A 50 6.13 27.55 -10.86
CA TYR A 50 7.30 26.92 -11.48
C TYR A 50 8.11 26.12 -10.46
N ILE A 51 8.25 26.64 -9.23
CA ILE A 51 8.85 25.88 -8.12
C ILE A 51 8.04 24.61 -7.86
N CYS A 52 6.71 24.69 -7.81
CA CYS A 52 5.85 23.52 -7.64
C CYS A 52 6.06 22.48 -8.76
N LEU A 53 6.21 22.92 -10.01
CA LEU A 53 6.52 22.01 -11.12
C LEU A 53 7.87 21.31 -10.94
N LEU A 54 8.92 22.05 -10.60
CA LEU A 54 10.26 21.49 -10.37
C LEU A 54 10.25 20.50 -9.20
N LEU A 55 9.60 20.84 -8.09
CA LEU A 55 9.45 19.95 -6.94
C LEU A 55 8.55 18.75 -7.26
N GLY A 56 7.53 18.92 -8.10
CA GLY A 56 6.67 17.84 -8.59
C GLY A 56 7.45 16.83 -9.43
N ILE A 57 8.38 17.27 -10.27
CA ILE A 57 9.30 16.38 -11.00
C ILE A 57 10.27 15.71 -10.01
N LEU A 58 10.85 16.48 -9.09
CA LEU A 58 11.79 15.96 -8.09
C LEU A 58 11.13 14.96 -7.13
N SER A 59 9.81 15.02 -6.97
CA SER A 59 9.05 14.09 -6.13
C SER A 59 9.09 12.63 -6.61
N ALA A 60 9.57 12.37 -7.83
CA ALA A 60 9.91 11.00 -8.27
C ALA A 60 10.91 10.31 -7.31
N SER A 61 11.76 11.09 -6.62
CA SER A 61 12.66 10.57 -5.57
C SER A 61 11.92 9.95 -4.38
N ALA A 62 10.64 10.24 -4.16
CA ALA A 62 9.82 9.63 -3.11
C ALA A 62 9.70 8.10 -3.26
N MET A 63 9.94 7.56 -4.46
CA MET A 63 9.99 6.12 -4.70
C MET A 63 11.20 5.43 -4.08
N LEU A 64 12.28 6.17 -3.78
CA LEU A 64 13.52 5.59 -3.24
C LEU A 64 13.42 5.26 -1.74
N GLY A 65 12.50 5.89 -1.01
CA GLY A 65 12.33 5.60 0.40
C GLY A 65 11.38 6.55 1.12
N ILE A 66 10.94 6.12 2.30
CA ILE A 66 9.92 6.84 3.08
C ILE A 66 10.38 8.26 3.49
N GLY A 67 11.69 8.46 3.70
CA GLY A 67 12.24 9.78 4.02
C GLY A 67 12.13 10.79 2.87
N ALA A 68 12.06 10.32 1.62
CA ALA A 68 11.91 11.19 0.45
C ALA A 68 10.46 11.65 0.23
N LEU A 69 9.47 11.15 0.99
CA LEU A 69 8.09 11.65 0.95
C LEU A 69 7.95 13.11 1.41
N VAL A 70 8.97 13.68 2.04
CA VAL A 70 8.99 15.11 2.39
C VAL A 70 8.92 15.99 1.13
N VAL A 71 9.52 15.58 0.02
CA VAL A 71 9.55 16.36 -1.24
C VAL A 71 8.16 16.56 -1.84
N PRO A 72 7.33 15.52 -2.09
CA PRO A 72 5.97 15.71 -2.59
C PRO A 72 5.10 16.51 -1.64
N VAL A 73 5.26 16.36 -0.31
CA VAL A 73 4.52 17.14 0.68
C VAL A 73 4.82 18.64 0.52
N ILE A 74 6.09 19.02 0.45
CA ILE A 74 6.50 20.42 0.21
C ILE A 74 5.98 20.91 -1.15
N ALA A 75 6.05 20.09 -2.19
CA ALA A 75 5.52 20.42 -3.51
C ALA A 75 4.02 20.72 -3.49
N ILE A 76 3.23 19.94 -2.73
CA ILE A 76 1.79 20.14 -2.54
C ILE A 76 1.53 21.46 -1.80
N PHE A 77 2.30 21.78 -0.75
CA PHE A 77 2.17 23.06 -0.05
C PHE A 77 2.42 24.27 -0.97
N PHE A 78 3.50 24.24 -1.77
CA PHE A 78 3.77 25.31 -2.75
C PHE A 78 2.73 25.35 -3.87
N GLY A 79 2.23 24.20 -4.32
CA GLY A 79 1.15 24.12 -5.30
C GLY A 79 -0.16 24.72 -4.80
N ALA A 80 -0.55 24.41 -3.56
CA ALA A 80 -1.73 24.98 -2.92
C ALA A 80 -1.59 26.51 -2.74
N PHE A 81 -0.41 26.98 -2.34
CA PHE A 81 -0.13 28.42 -2.24
C PHE A 81 -0.18 29.11 -3.61
N ALA A 82 0.38 28.47 -4.65
CA ALA A 82 0.34 28.97 -6.02
C ALA A 82 -1.07 29.01 -6.62
N LEU A 83 -2.01 28.18 -6.13
CA LEU A 83 -3.40 28.13 -6.55
C LEU A 83 -4.33 29.09 -5.78
N ARG A 84 -3.80 29.89 -4.85
CA ARG A 84 -4.61 30.87 -4.09
C ARG A 84 -5.41 31.77 -5.06
N PRO A 85 -6.74 31.93 -4.86
CA PRO A 85 -7.55 32.78 -5.73
C PRO A 85 -7.06 34.22 -5.66
N THR A 86 -6.82 34.85 -6.82
CA THR A 86 -6.61 36.31 -6.91
C THR A 86 -7.87 36.96 -7.46
N GLY A 87 -8.27 38.07 -6.85
CA GLY A 87 -9.44 38.86 -7.26
C GLY A 87 -9.29 39.62 -8.58
N GLY A 88 -8.20 39.41 -9.35
CA GLY A 88 -7.98 40.07 -10.63
C GLY A 88 -7.17 39.22 -11.60
N GLY A 89 -7.52 39.30 -12.89
CA GLY A 89 -6.80 38.78 -14.06
C GLY A 89 -6.50 37.27 -14.10
N LYS A 90 -6.23 36.73 -15.29
CA LYS A 90 -5.64 35.38 -15.42
C LYS A 90 -4.17 35.45 -15.01
N ALA A 91 -3.80 34.88 -13.87
CA ALA A 91 -2.39 34.81 -13.45
C ALA A 91 -1.61 33.77 -14.27
N TYR A 92 -0.45 34.15 -14.79
CA TYR A 92 0.49 33.21 -15.43
C TYR A 92 1.16 32.34 -14.35
N GLY A 93 1.22 31.02 -14.58
CA GLY A 93 1.83 30.06 -13.65
C GLY A 93 0.84 29.06 -13.00
N ILE A 94 -0.46 29.20 -13.23
CA ILE A 94 -1.47 28.25 -12.70
C ILE A 94 -1.34 26.86 -13.37
N LEU A 95 -1.10 26.83 -14.68
CA LEU A 95 -0.97 25.57 -15.44
C LEU A 95 0.24 24.73 -14.98
N PRO A 96 1.47 25.27 -14.88
CA PRO A 96 2.59 24.50 -14.33
C PRO A 96 2.37 24.09 -12.87
N ALA A 97 1.69 24.92 -12.05
CA ALA A 97 1.33 24.54 -10.69
C ALA A 97 0.39 23.33 -10.63
N LYS A 98 -0.63 23.28 -11.52
CA LYS A 98 -1.55 22.13 -11.61
C LYS A 98 -0.82 20.84 -12.00
N ILE A 99 0.07 20.91 -12.98
CA ILE A 99 0.87 19.75 -13.41
C ILE A 99 1.77 19.29 -12.26
N GLY A 100 2.50 20.21 -11.63
CA GLY A 100 3.37 19.92 -10.50
C GLY A 100 2.63 19.26 -9.33
N LEU A 101 1.42 19.76 -9.01
CA LEU A 101 0.57 19.20 -7.96
C LEU A 101 0.11 17.77 -8.28
N VAL A 102 -0.34 17.51 -9.51
CA VAL A 102 -0.77 16.16 -9.94
C VAL A 102 0.40 15.18 -9.87
N LEU A 103 1.59 15.58 -10.35
CA LEU A 103 2.79 14.77 -10.26
C LEU A 103 3.18 14.49 -8.80
N ALA A 104 3.19 15.50 -7.94
CA ALA A 104 3.52 15.37 -6.53
C ALA A 104 2.57 14.41 -5.79
N ILE A 105 1.27 14.49 -6.07
CA ILE A 105 0.27 13.58 -5.49
C ILE A 105 0.49 12.16 -6.02
N GLY A 106 0.67 12.00 -7.35
CA GLY A 106 0.88 10.70 -7.96
C GLY A 106 2.11 9.98 -7.42
N PHE A 107 3.26 10.65 -7.41
CA PHE A 107 4.50 10.10 -6.86
C PHE A 107 4.46 9.92 -5.34
N GLY A 108 3.80 10.82 -4.61
CA GLY A 108 3.60 10.68 -3.17
C GLY A 108 2.78 9.45 -2.80
N VAL A 109 1.65 9.23 -3.48
CA VAL A 109 0.80 8.05 -3.29
C VAL A 109 1.56 6.78 -3.68
N CYS A 110 2.24 6.78 -4.84
CA CYS A 110 2.99 5.60 -5.28
C CYS A 110 4.16 5.26 -4.34
N GLY A 111 4.91 6.27 -3.89
CA GLY A 111 6.03 6.11 -2.95
C GLY A 111 5.60 5.54 -1.59
N TYR A 112 4.39 5.86 -1.13
CA TYR A 112 3.81 5.27 0.08
C TYR A 112 3.18 3.89 -0.17
N ALA A 113 2.46 3.72 -1.29
CA ALA A 113 1.74 2.50 -1.60
C ALA A 113 2.67 1.31 -1.84
N MET A 114 3.80 1.49 -2.52
CA MET A 114 4.76 0.40 -2.78
C MET A 114 5.26 -0.33 -1.52
N PRO A 115 5.84 0.35 -0.50
CA PRO A 115 6.28 -0.33 0.72
C PRO A 115 5.10 -0.93 1.49
N TRP A 116 3.94 -0.27 1.51
CA TRP A 116 2.75 -0.79 2.16
C TRP A 116 2.25 -2.09 1.50
N MET A 117 2.14 -2.12 0.18
CA MET A 117 1.78 -3.30 -0.60
C MET A 117 2.81 -4.42 -0.40
N LYS A 118 4.11 -4.10 -0.39
CA LYS A 118 5.16 -5.08 -0.09
C LYS A 118 4.95 -5.72 1.27
N THR A 119 4.77 -4.92 2.32
CA THR A 119 4.52 -5.42 3.69
C THR A 119 3.24 -6.24 3.78
N ALA A 120 2.16 -5.81 3.11
CA ALA A 120 0.89 -6.53 3.08
C ALA A 120 1.01 -7.90 2.37
N THR A 121 1.67 -7.94 1.22
CA THR A 121 1.90 -9.16 0.45
C THR A 121 2.79 -10.14 1.21
N LEU A 122 3.92 -9.67 1.72
CA LEU A 122 4.83 -10.49 2.53
C LEU A 122 4.13 -11.01 3.79
N GLY A 123 3.35 -10.16 4.47
CA GLY A 123 2.56 -10.58 5.63
C GLY A 123 1.52 -11.65 5.29
N SER A 124 0.82 -11.51 4.17
CA SER A 124 -0.17 -12.51 3.72
C SER A 124 0.49 -13.87 3.40
N GLN A 125 1.62 -13.86 2.68
CA GLN A 125 2.37 -15.07 2.37
C GLN A 125 2.92 -15.74 3.64
N ALA A 126 3.50 -14.95 4.55
CA ALA A 126 3.95 -15.38 5.87
C ALA A 126 2.82 -16.06 6.68
N LYS A 127 1.61 -15.49 6.64
CA LYS A 127 0.41 -16.08 7.26
C LYS A 127 0.10 -17.47 6.69
N GLN A 128 0.04 -17.57 5.36
CA GLN A 128 -0.31 -18.82 4.69
C GLN A 128 0.74 -19.90 4.95
N TYR A 129 2.02 -19.54 4.84
CA TYR A 129 3.13 -20.45 5.06
C TYR A 129 3.17 -20.98 6.50
N THR A 130 3.04 -20.11 7.50
CA THR A 130 2.98 -20.57 8.90
C THR A 130 1.76 -21.44 9.16
N ARG A 131 0.59 -21.15 8.58
CA ARG A 131 -0.59 -22.01 8.72
C ARG A 131 -0.36 -23.41 8.15
N GLN A 132 0.22 -23.51 6.96
CA GLN A 132 0.58 -24.79 6.35
C GLN A 132 1.63 -25.54 7.17
N TYR A 133 2.63 -24.82 7.68
CA TYR A 133 3.63 -25.39 8.58
C TYR A 133 2.97 -26.00 9.82
N MET A 134 2.10 -25.25 10.49
CA MET A 134 1.35 -25.73 11.66
C MET A 134 0.51 -26.97 11.35
N GLU A 135 -0.14 -27.02 10.19
CA GLU A 135 -0.93 -28.17 9.74
C GLU A 135 -0.05 -29.42 9.53
N VAL A 136 1.16 -29.26 8.99
CA VAL A 136 2.15 -30.35 8.84
C VAL A 136 2.58 -30.89 10.21
N ILE A 137 2.90 -29.99 11.16
CA ILE A 137 3.27 -30.39 12.53
C ILE A 137 2.12 -31.10 13.24
N ALA A 138 0.91 -30.57 13.09
CA ALA A 138 -0.27 -31.11 13.77
C ALA A 138 -0.71 -32.48 13.24
N ARG A 139 -0.22 -32.90 12.06
CA ARG A 139 -0.43 -34.23 11.47
C ARG A 139 0.70 -35.21 11.77
N ASP A 140 1.62 -34.86 12.67
CA ASP A 140 2.79 -35.67 13.03
C ASP A 140 3.72 -36.01 11.84
N MET A 141 3.72 -35.18 10.79
CA MET A 141 4.63 -35.31 9.64
C MET A 141 5.98 -34.64 9.94
N ASP A 142 6.66 -35.10 10.99
CA ASP A 142 7.90 -34.49 11.50
C ASP A 142 9.00 -34.33 10.43
N PRO A 143 9.32 -35.33 9.57
CA PRO A 143 10.35 -35.18 8.54
C PRO A 143 10.09 -34.00 7.61
N LEU A 144 8.82 -33.83 7.21
CA LEU A 144 8.41 -32.73 6.34
C LEU A 144 8.49 -31.38 7.08
N GLY A 145 8.10 -31.35 8.35
CA GLY A 145 8.23 -30.15 9.18
C GLY A 145 9.67 -29.68 9.38
N ILE A 146 10.61 -30.63 9.50
CA ILE A 146 12.06 -30.34 9.56
C ILE A 146 12.53 -29.77 8.22
N GLU A 147 12.17 -30.39 7.09
CA GLU A 147 12.56 -29.90 5.76
C GLU A 147 11.98 -28.51 5.45
N LEU A 148 10.73 -28.24 5.82
CA LEU A 148 10.15 -26.90 5.68
C LEU A 148 10.91 -25.86 6.52
N GLY A 149 11.40 -26.26 7.70
CA GLY A 149 12.25 -25.45 8.56
C GLY A 149 13.67 -25.23 8.05
N LYS A 150 14.12 -25.90 6.98
CA LYS A 150 15.44 -25.67 6.36
C LYS A 150 15.38 -24.61 5.28
N SER A 151 16.50 -23.91 5.08
CA SER A 151 16.70 -23.01 3.92
C SER A 151 16.60 -23.79 2.61
N PHE A 152 16.08 -23.18 1.55
CA PHE A 152 15.83 -23.82 0.25
C PHE A 152 17.08 -24.56 -0.30
N ASN A 153 18.28 -23.97 -0.17
CA ASN A 153 19.55 -24.58 -0.59
C ASN A 153 19.87 -25.91 0.10
N ASN A 154 19.31 -26.14 1.29
CA ASN A 154 19.58 -27.29 2.15
C ASN A 154 18.40 -28.27 2.21
N ARG A 155 17.33 -28.04 1.44
CA ARG A 155 16.18 -28.94 1.38
C ARG A 155 16.48 -30.10 0.44
N PHE A 156 15.99 -31.28 0.78
CA PHE A 156 16.01 -32.41 -0.14
C PHE A 156 15.02 -32.22 -1.29
N SER A 157 15.26 -32.91 -2.40
CA SER A 157 14.34 -32.92 -3.54
C SER A 157 12.99 -33.53 -3.16
N GLU A 158 11.90 -33.04 -3.74
CA GLU A 158 10.53 -33.52 -3.47
C GLU A 158 10.34 -35.02 -3.70
N SER A 159 11.15 -35.64 -4.56
CA SER A 159 11.09 -37.07 -4.87
C SER A 159 11.84 -37.96 -3.87
N MET A 160 12.53 -37.39 -2.89
CA MET A 160 13.31 -38.17 -1.92
C MET A 160 12.40 -38.71 -0.81
N PRO A 161 12.46 -40.01 -0.47
CA PRO A 161 11.69 -40.56 0.64
C PRO A 161 12.27 -40.05 1.97
N LEU A 162 11.67 -38.98 2.50
CA LEU A 162 12.12 -38.35 3.74
C LEU A 162 11.98 -39.28 4.95
N GLU A 163 10.91 -40.07 5.01
CA GLU A 163 10.68 -41.01 6.12
C GLU A 163 11.84 -42.00 6.27
N ASP A 164 12.23 -42.65 5.19
CA ASP A 164 13.36 -43.59 5.17
C ASP A 164 14.67 -42.88 5.55
N PHE A 165 14.91 -41.67 5.01
CA PHE A 165 16.13 -40.92 5.30
C PHE A 165 16.26 -40.52 6.78
N TYR A 166 15.18 -40.12 7.43
CA TYR A 166 15.19 -39.71 8.83
C TYR A 166 15.16 -40.91 9.79
N GLN A 167 14.58 -42.05 9.39
CA GLN A 167 14.57 -43.29 10.18
C GLN A 167 15.91 -44.02 10.14
N GLU A 168 16.52 -44.16 8.95
CA GLU A 168 17.79 -44.86 8.74
C GLU A 168 19.02 -43.94 8.84
N GLY A 169 18.79 -42.66 9.11
CA GLY A 169 19.80 -41.62 9.10
C GLY A 169 20.90 -41.82 10.16
N SER A 170 22.02 -41.11 9.95
CA SER A 170 23.12 -41.04 10.91
C SER A 170 22.68 -40.46 12.26
N GLU A 171 23.49 -40.65 13.31
CA GLU A 171 23.22 -40.12 14.66
C GLU A 171 22.87 -38.62 14.67
N GLY A 172 23.46 -37.81 13.78
CA GLY A 172 23.14 -36.38 13.67
C GLY A 172 21.72 -36.08 13.13
N THR A 173 21.20 -36.95 12.25
CA THR A 173 19.82 -36.85 11.76
C THR A 173 18.82 -37.18 12.86
N GLN A 174 19.11 -38.20 13.67
CA GLN A 174 18.30 -38.57 14.82
C GLN A 174 18.30 -37.46 15.87
N GLN A 175 19.46 -36.85 16.16
CA GLN A 175 19.53 -35.71 17.07
C GLN A 175 18.66 -34.53 16.59
N THR A 176 18.67 -34.23 15.28
CA THR A 176 17.83 -33.16 14.71
C THR A 176 16.34 -33.47 14.90
N MET A 177 15.94 -34.73 14.71
CA MET A 177 14.58 -35.19 14.94
C MET A 177 14.19 -35.06 16.42
N ASP A 178 15.07 -35.48 17.33
CA ASP A 178 14.84 -35.38 18.77
C ASP A 178 14.68 -33.92 19.23
N GLU A 179 15.56 -33.03 18.77
CA GLU A 179 15.46 -31.58 19.05
C GLU A 179 14.15 -31.00 18.52
N PHE A 180 13.74 -31.42 17.32
CA PHE A 180 12.48 -31.02 16.70
C PHE A 180 11.26 -31.50 17.48
N GLN A 181 11.29 -32.73 17.99
CA GLN A 181 10.22 -33.32 18.80
C GLN A 181 10.15 -32.70 20.21
N GLN A 182 11.29 -32.33 20.79
CA GLN A 182 11.37 -31.69 22.09
C GLN A 182 10.93 -30.21 22.08
N ASN A 183 10.76 -29.59 20.91
CA ASN A 183 10.31 -28.21 20.82
C ASN A 183 8.89 -28.05 21.42
N GLY A 184 8.79 -27.24 22.47
CA GLY A 184 7.53 -27.00 23.17
C GLY A 184 6.42 -26.40 22.30
N ALA A 185 6.76 -25.63 21.27
CA ALA A 185 5.79 -25.10 20.31
C ALA A 185 5.23 -26.19 19.40
N HIS A 186 6.08 -27.10 18.93
CA HIS A 186 5.66 -28.27 18.14
C HIS A 186 4.73 -29.16 18.97
N ASN A 187 5.08 -29.40 20.23
CA ASN A 187 4.24 -30.15 21.15
C ASN A 187 2.88 -29.49 21.40
N ALA A 188 2.82 -28.15 21.52
CA ALA A 188 1.55 -27.44 21.65
C ALA A 188 0.67 -27.58 20.39
N MET A 189 1.28 -27.53 19.20
CA MET A 189 0.58 -27.73 17.93
C MET A 189 0.04 -29.16 17.78
N ARG A 190 0.87 -30.17 18.02
CA ARG A 190 0.46 -31.59 18.00
C ARG A 190 -0.66 -31.88 18.98
N ARG A 191 -0.54 -31.39 20.21
CA ARG A 191 -1.53 -31.61 21.28
C ARG A 191 -2.93 -31.12 20.89
N LEU A 192 -3.01 -30.00 20.15
CA LEU A 192 -4.28 -29.41 19.72
C LEU A 192 -4.82 -30.07 18.45
N GLY A 193 -3.96 -30.71 17.66
CA GLY A 193 -4.34 -31.41 16.44
C GLY A 193 -4.57 -30.49 15.24
N PRO A 194 -4.81 -31.07 14.05
CA PRO A 194 -4.87 -30.33 12.78
C PRO A 194 -6.13 -29.46 12.63
N ASP A 195 -7.19 -29.80 13.36
CA ASP A 195 -8.48 -29.09 13.30
C ASP A 195 -8.58 -27.94 14.32
N ALA A 196 -7.50 -27.65 15.04
CA ALA A 196 -7.46 -26.59 16.04
C ALA A 196 -7.71 -25.20 15.42
N ASP A 197 -8.56 -24.39 16.05
CA ASP A 197 -8.83 -23.03 15.60
C ASP A 197 -7.71 -22.07 16.04
N TRP A 198 -6.72 -21.92 15.17
CA TRP A 198 -5.64 -20.96 15.33
C TRP A 198 -5.99 -19.62 14.70
N GLN A 199 -6.02 -18.58 15.54
CA GLN A 199 -6.28 -17.21 15.14
C GLN A 199 -5.02 -16.36 15.28
N LEU A 200 -4.88 -15.33 14.46
CA LEU A 200 -3.77 -14.39 14.60
C LEU A 200 -3.96 -13.55 15.88
N ASP A 201 -2.99 -13.59 16.79
CA ASP A 201 -3.02 -12.82 18.04
C ASP A 201 -2.85 -11.31 17.78
N ARG A 202 -2.06 -10.96 16.77
CA ARG A 202 -1.69 -9.58 16.41
C ARG A 202 -1.36 -9.46 14.92
N PRO A 203 -1.34 -8.23 14.36
CA PRO A 203 -0.91 -8.00 12.99
C PRO A 203 0.50 -8.54 12.74
N ILE A 204 0.72 -9.12 11.56
CA ILE A 204 2.00 -9.69 11.17
C ILE A 204 3.02 -8.58 11.03
N ARG A 205 4.15 -8.73 11.72
CA ARG A 205 5.22 -7.73 11.69
C ARG A 205 6.27 -8.14 10.66
N VAL A 206 6.29 -7.44 9.54
CA VAL A 206 7.35 -7.56 8.53
C VAL A 206 8.39 -6.48 8.81
N TYR A 207 9.66 -6.86 8.88
CA TYR A 207 10.76 -5.95 9.13
C TYR A 207 11.99 -6.38 8.33
N LYS A 208 12.93 -5.45 8.11
CA LYS A 208 14.16 -5.74 7.40
C LYS A 208 15.33 -5.78 8.37
N GLN A 209 16.12 -6.84 8.32
CA GLN A 209 17.31 -7.00 9.15
C GLN A 209 18.47 -7.46 8.27
N TYR A 210 19.57 -6.69 8.25
CA TYR A 210 20.74 -6.95 7.41
C TYR A 210 20.43 -7.14 5.91
N GLY A 211 19.44 -6.41 5.40
CA GLY A 211 19.04 -6.51 3.99
C GLY A 211 18.05 -7.63 3.69
N ILE A 212 17.76 -8.51 4.64
CA ILE A 212 16.82 -9.64 4.50
C ILE A 212 15.46 -9.23 5.07
N ASP A 213 14.39 -9.49 4.32
CA ASP A 213 13.03 -9.31 4.82
C ASP A 213 12.69 -10.45 5.77
N ARG A 214 12.19 -10.10 6.96
CA ARG A 214 11.81 -11.01 8.04
C ARG A 214 10.35 -10.80 8.40
N ALA A 215 9.70 -11.85 8.88
CA ALA A 215 8.33 -11.79 9.38
C ALA A 215 8.23 -12.44 10.75
N GLU A 216 7.48 -11.80 11.63
CA GLU A 216 7.05 -12.33 12.92
C GLU A 216 5.54 -12.58 12.86
N VAL A 217 5.14 -13.83 13.10
CA VAL A 217 3.73 -14.24 13.13
C VAL A 217 3.43 -14.87 14.48
N VAL A 218 2.36 -14.41 15.13
CA VAL A 218 1.92 -14.95 16.42
C VAL A 218 0.52 -15.51 16.27
N TRP A 219 0.40 -16.82 16.47
CA TRP A 219 -0.85 -17.55 16.47
C TRP A 219 -1.30 -17.80 17.91
N LYS A 220 -2.61 -17.72 18.14
CA LYS A 220 -3.27 -18.01 19.40
C LYS A 220 -4.34 -19.08 19.18
N SER A 221 -4.33 -20.13 19.98
CA SER A 221 -5.39 -21.14 20.00
C SER A 221 -6.65 -20.54 20.64
N ALA A 222 -7.79 -20.68 19.97
CA ALA A 222 -9.08 -20.27 20.54
C ALA A 222 -9.46 -21.11 21.77
N ASP A 223 -9.09 -22.40 21.77
CA ASP A 223 -9.50 -23.37 22.79
C ASP A 223 -8.69 -23.24 24.09
N THR A 224 -7.37 -23.12 23.98
CA THR A 224 -6.47 -23.10 25.14
C THR A 224 -5.94 -21.72 25.49
N GLY A 225 -5.99 -20.78 24.54
CA GLY A 225 -5.32 -19.50 24.66
C GLY A 225 -3.80 -19.56 24.51
N ASP A 226 -3.23 -20.75 24.25
CA ASP A 226 -1.80 -20.93 23.98
C ASP A 226 -1.37 -20.09 22.78
N LYS A 227 -0.18 -19.51 22.87
CA LYS A 227 0.37 -18.66 21.82
C LYS A 227 1.67 -19.24 21.28
N VAL A 228 1.77 -19.33 19.97
CA VAL A 228 2.96 -19.79 19.24
C VAL A 228 3.49 -18.65 18.38
N GLN A 229 4.79 -18.42 18.44
CA GLN A 229 5.48 -17.37 17.71
C GLN A 229 6.44 -17.97 16.68
N PHE A 230 6.35 -17.47 15.45
CA PHE A 230 7.20 -17.80 14.33
C PHE A 230 8.09 -16.61 13.98
N PHE A 231 9.38 -16.86 13.83
CA PHE A 231 10.32 -15.96 13.17
C PHE A 231 10.71 -16.55 11.84
N MET A 232 10.51 -15.78 10.78
CA MET A 232 10.75 -16.23 9.42
C MET A 232 11.65 -15.28 8.65
N GLN A 233 12.35 -15.84 7.68
CA GLN A 233 13.16 -15.13 6.71
C GLN A 233 12.61 -15.35 5.32
N TYR A 234 12.63 -14.29 4.52
CA TYR A 234 12.30 -14.32 3.10
C TYR A 234 13.61 -14.43 2.31
N LEU A 235 13.83 -15.59 1.70
CA LEU A 235 15.03 -15.90 0.93
C LEU A 235 14.67 -16.05 -0.55
N ILE A 236 15.55 -15.60 -1.44
CA ILE A 236 15.40 -15.75 -2.88
C ILE A 236 16.32 -16.88 -3.31
N ASP A 237 15.79 -17.83 -4.07
CA ASP A 237 16.55 -18.95 -4.60
C ASP A 237 17.33 -18.61 -5.88
N GLY A 238 18.10 -19.57 -6.38
CA GLY A 238 18.89 -19.40 -7.60
C GLY A 238 18.05 -19.17 -8.86
N ASP A 239 16.78 -19.55 -8.82
CA ASP A 239 15.80 -19.40 -9.90
C ASP A 239 14.95 -18.12 -9.75
N ASP A 240 15.36 -17.21 -8.86
CA ASP A 240 14.65 -15.96 -8.51
C ASP A 240 13.25 -16.19 -7.93
N VAL A 241 13.00 -17.39 -7.38
CA VAL A 241 11.78 -17.72 -6.67
C VAL A 241 12.00 -17.47 -5.19
N ALA A 242 11.16 -16.61 -4.64
CA ALA A 242 11.27 -16.22 -3.25
C ALA A 242 10.40 -17.10 -2.36
N GLN A 243 11.00 -17.58 -1.26
CA GLN A 243 10.39 -18.54 -0.37
C GLN A 243 10.55 -18.12 1.09
N TRP A 244 9.55 -18.47 1.91
CA TRP A 244 9.65 -18.33 3.35
C TRP A 244 10.40 -19.50 3.97
N HIS A 245 11.17 -19.18 4.99
CA HIS A 245 11.94 -20.10 5.81
C HIS A 245 11.63 -19.82 7.28
N VAL A 246 11.26 -20.86 8.03
CA VAL A 246 11.06 -20.75 9.48
C VAL A 246 12.42 -20.84 10.18
N GLU A 247 12.88 -19.72 10.73
CA GLU A 247 14.15 -19.67 11.48
C GLU A 247 13.96 -20.20 12.90
N VAL A 248 12.88 -19.79 13.58
CA VAL A 248 12.58 -20.19 14.96
C VAL A 248 11.07 -20.31 15.14
N VAL A 249 10.66 -21.40 15.79
CA VAL A 249 9.31 -21.55 16.36
C VAL A 249 9.43 -21.74 17.86
N GLN A 250 8.70 -20.94 18.62
CA GLN A 250 8.71 -21.01 20.08
C GLN A 250 7.35 -20.68 20.68
N ILE A 251 7.12 -21.14 21.91
CA ILE A 251 5.98 -20.67 22.70
C ILE A 251 6.17 -19.18 22.98
N TYR A 252 5.16 -18.38 22.66
CA TYR A 252 5.20 -16.96 22.92
C TYR A 252 5.26 -16.70 24.42
N ARG A 253 6.32 -16.04 24.87
CA ARG A 253 6.48 -15.59 26.25
C ARG A 253 6.50 -14.08 26.25
N GLU A 254 5.58 -13.48 26.99
CA GLU A 254 5.61 -12.04 27.21
C GLU A 254 6.86 -11.70 28.03
N ARG A 255 7.77 -10.93 27.44
CA ARG A 255 8.92 -10.42 28.18
C ARG A 255 8.41 -9.35 29.12
N LEU A 256 8.34 -9.67 30.41
CA LEU A 256 8.21 -8.68 31.47
C LEU A 256 9.52 -7.90 31.53
N VAL A 257 9.60 -6.80 30.77
CA VAL A 257 10.70 -5.85 30.90
C VAL A 257 10.36 -4.95 32.09
N ALA A 258 11.15 -5.01 33.16
CA ALA A 258 11.00 -4.09 34.28
C ALA A 258 11.27 -2.65 33.77
N GLU A 259 10.32 -1.74 33.98
CA GLU A 259 10.38 -0.35 33.51
C GLU A 259 11.61 0.44 34.03
N SER A 260 12.33 -0.08 35.03
CA SER A 260 13.40 0.63 35.74
C SER A 260 14.83 0.42 35.19
N ILE A 261 15.02 -0.22 34.03
CA ILE A 261 16.37 -0.47 33.46
C ILE A 261 16.47 0.07 32.02
N LEU A 262 15.90 1.24 31.76
CA LEU A 262 16.15 2.05 30.57
C LEU A 262 16.69 3.42 30.95
#